data_AF-A0A412AVJ2-F1
#
_entry.id   AF-A0A412AVJ2-F1
#
_cell.length_a   1.000
_cell.length_b   1.000
_cell.length_c   1.000
_cell.angle_alpha   90.00
_cell.angle_beta   90.00
_cell.angle_gamma   90.00
#
_symmetry.space_group_name_H-M   'P 1'
#
loop_
_entity.id
_entity.type
_entity.pdbx_description
1 polymer ?
#
loop_
_entity_poly.entity_id
_entity_poly.type
_entity_poly.pdbx_seq_one_letter_code
_entity_poly.pdbx_strand_id
1 'polypeptide(L)'
;MKKKLLAIFICLVMVAGLLPTVAFAAENYNLYVNGEQFTSEKLSIACGEGTASYDPNTKTLTLNNATITNGGKSDESPKYGIRVVGDTDLTIKLSGTNSITLDNGGGIFADGSSDNYNIIGAGKLTIDVKWVALYTLNGNISISEGAELDIRSALGGGIISYNKGRISIDGAKVAVSSYYTAASAKELEVKNNSEVVLSASADQFNAAYMGDETARAKLKLSTPRWKQQAIIPLCLPRAI
;
A
#
# COMPACT_ATOMS: atom_id res chain seq x y z
N MET A 1 -63.08 -14.96 -31.08
CA MET A 1 -62.32 -14.74 -29.82
C MET A 1 -60.81 -14.94 -29.97
N LYS A 2 -60.33 -15.93 -30.77
CA LYS A 2 -58.89 -16.24 -30.95
C LYS A 2 -57.99 -15.08 -31.46
N LYS A 3 -58.47 -14.24 -32.41
CA LYS A 3 -57.69 -13.10 -32.94
C LYS A 3 -57.51 -11.95 -31.94
N LYS A 4 -58.49 -11.73 -31.04
CA LYS A 4 -58.40 -10.72 -29.96
C LYS A 4 -57.46 -11.20 -28.84
N LEU A 5 -57.42 -12.51 -28.57
CA LEU A 5 -56.51 -13.11 -27.60
C LEU A 5 -55.04 -13.03 -28.06
N LEU A 6 -54.78 -13.23 -29.35
CA LEU A 6 -53.44 -13.11 -29.94
C LEU A 6 -52.91 -11.66 -29.90
N ALA A 7 -53.77 -10.67 -30.16
CA ALA A 7 -53.39 -9.26 -30.08
C ALA A 7 -53.06 -8.81 -28.64
N ILE A 8 -53.83 -9.28 -27.64
CA ILE A 8 -53.55 -9.01 -26.23
C ILE A 8 -52.21 -9.65 -25.80
N PHE A 9 -51.91 -10.86 -26.28
CA PHE A 9 -50.65 -11.55 -26.01
C PHE A 9 -49.45 -10.83 -26.61
N ILE A 10 -49.56 -10.34 -27.86
CA ILE A 10 -48.51 -9.55 -28.53
C ILE A 10 -48.27 -8.22 -27.80
N CYS A 11 -49.31 -7.53 -27.34
CA CYS A 11 -49.15 -6.32 -26.54
C CYS A 11 -48.45 -6.59 -25.21
N LEU A 12 -48.75 -7.70 -24.53
CA LEU A 12 -48.10 -8.05 -23.25
C LEU A 12 -46.60 -8.32 -23.42
N VAL A 13 -46.19 -8.94 -24.53
CA VAL A 13 -44.78 -9.21 -24.85
C VAL A 13 -44.02 -7.91 -25.14
N MET A 14 -44.66 -6.90 -25.75
CA MET A 14 -44.02 -5.59 -25.96
C MET A 14 -43.83 -4.79 -24.66
N VAL A 15 -44.71 -4.95 -23.66
CA VAL A 15 -44.57 -4.24 -22.36
C VAL A 15 -43.44 -4.84 -21.50
N ALA A 16 -43.14 -6.13 -21.63
CA ALA A 16 -42.05 -6.77 -20.88
C ALA A 16 -40.63 -6.37 -21.35
N GLY A 17 -40.48 -5.89 -22.60
CA GLY A 17 -39.20 -5.41 -23.14
C GLY A 17 -38.86 -3.95 -22.80
N LEU A 18 -39.75 -3.24 -22.11
CA LEU A 18 -39.64 -1.81 -21.75
C LEU A 18 -39.38 -1.59 -20.25
N LEU A 19 -38.95 -2.63 -19.52
CA LEU A 19 -38.46 -2.42 -18.16
C LEU A 19 -37.16 -1.60 -18.25
N PRO A 20 -37.09 -0.39 -17.66
CA PRO A 20 -35.87 0.38 -17.63
C PRO A 20 -34.83 -0.44 -16.85
N THR A 21 -33.81 -0.94 -17.56
CA THR A 21 -32.59 -1.40 -16.91
C THR A 21 -31.95 -0.17 -16.29
N VAL A 22 -32.15 0.00 -14.99
CA VAL A 22 -31.36 0.96 -14.21
C VAL A 22 -29.92 0.46 -14.22
N ALA A 23 -29.14 0.93 -15.19
CA ALA A 23 -27.70 0.80 -15.15
C ALA A 23 -27.21 1.75 -14.06
N PHE A 24 -26.96 1.22 -12.87
CA PHE A 24 -26.22 1.96 -11.86
C PHE A 24 -24.81 2.17 -12.40
N ALA A 25 -24.32 3.41 -12.41
CA ALA A 25 -22.92 3.67 -12.72
C ALA A 25 -22.06 2.96 -11.67
N ALA A 26 -21.07 2.19 -12.11
CA ALA A 26 -20.13 1.55 -11.19
C ALA A 26 -19.47 2.63 -10.31
N GLU A 27 -19.49 2.42 -9.00
CA GLU A 27 -18.80 3.29 -8.06
C GLU A 27 -17.30 3.07 -8.21
N ASN A 28 -16.55 4.14 -8.44
CA ASN A 28 -15.09 4.09 -8.55
C ASN A 28 -14.47 4.21 -7.17
N TYR A 29 -13.67 3.22 -6.79
CA TYR A 29 -12.86 3.33 -5.59
C TYR A 29 -11.56 4.06 -5.93
N ASN A 30 -11.11 4.91 -5.02
CA ASN A 30 -9.85 5.64 -5.13
C ASN A 30 -8.63 4.76 -4.85
N LEU A 31 -8.65 3.51 -5.32
CA LEU A 31 -7.62 2.51 -5.11
C LEU A 31 -7.26 1.89 -6.46
N TYR A 32 -5.96 1.94 -6.78
CA TYR A 32 -5.41 1.36 -7.98
C TYR A 32 -4.34 0.34 -7.60
N VAL A 33 -4.34 -0.80 -8.31
CA VAL A 33 -3.31 -1.83 -8.19
C VAL A 33 -2.94 -2.31 -9.59
N ASN A 34 -1.65 -2.45 -9.85
CA ASN A 34 -1.15 -2.97 -11.12
C ASN A 34 -1.64 -2.19 -12.36
N GLY A 35 -1.88 -0.89 -12.20
CA GLY A 35 -2.41 -0.01 -13.27
C GLY A 35 -3.93 -0.02 -13.45
N GLU A 36 -4.66 -0.82 -12.67
CA GLU A 36 -6.11 -0.95 -12.77
C GLU A 36 -6.82 -0.36 -11.54
N GLN A 37 -7.99 0.25 -11.75
CA GLN A 37 -8.80 0.82 -10.68
C GLN A 37 -9.82 -0.20 -10.16
N PHE A 38 -10.00 -0.26 -8.84
CA PHE A 38 -11.11 -1.00 -8.24
C PHE A 38 -12.43 -0.23 -8.41
N THR A 39 -13.51 -0.95 -8.68
CA THR A 39 -14.88 -0.40 -8.75
C THR A 39 -15.85 -1.34 -8.04
N SER A 40 -17.08 -0.89 -7.80
CA SER A 40 -18.14 -1.75 -7.23
C SER A 40 -18.41 -3.02 -8.04
N GLU A 41 -18.05 -3.03 -9.32
CA GLU A 41 -18.18 -4.19 -10.22
C GLU A 41 -16.88 -4.98 -10.36
N LYS A 42 -15.74 -4.38 -9.97
CA LYS A 42 -14.40 -4.95 -10.12
C LYS A 42 -13.66 -4.89 -8.79
N LEU A 43 -13.96 -5.87 -7.94
CA LEU A 43 -13.35 -6.05 -6.62
C LEU A 43 -12.14 -7.02 -6.61
N SER A 44 -11.71 -7.50 -7.78
CA SER A 44 -10.53 -8.34 -7.93
C SER A 44 -9.77 -7.99 -9.20
N ILE A 45 -8.44 -7.86 -9.08
CA ILE A 45 -7.50 -7.53 -10.14
C ILE A 45 -6.45 -8.65 -10.20
N ALA A 46 -6.20 -9.16 -11.40
CA ALA A 46 -5.14 -10.14 -11.62
C ALA A 46 -3.76 -9.49 -11.52
N CYS A 47 -2.84 -10.15 -10.83
CA CYS A 47 -1.47 -9.69 -10.60
C CYS A 47 -0.52 -10.86 -10.87
N GLY A 48 -0.19 -11.10 -12.15
CA GLY A 48 0.48 -12.33 -12.56
C GLY A 48 -0.41 -13.56 -12.29
N GLU A 49 0.16 -14.58 -11.65
CA GLU A 49 -0.56 -15.79 -11.22
C GLU A 49 -1.42 -15.59 -9.96
N GLY A 50 -1.23 -14.46 -9.26
CA GLY A 50 -1.97 -14.11 -8.06
C GLY A 50 -3.02 -13.04 -8.26
N THR A 51 -3.59 -12.58 -7.15
CA THR A 51 -4.71 -11.63 -7.15
C THR A 51 -4.55 -10.54 -6.11
N ALA A 52 -5.04 -9.35 -6.45
CA ALA A 52 -5.35 -8.28 -5.52
C ALA A 52 -6.87 -8.15 -5.42
N SER A 53 -7.45 -8.36 -4.23
CA SER A 53 -8.89 -8.28 -4.02
C SER A 53 -9.23 -7.26 -2.95
N TYR A 54 -10.24 -6.44 -3.18
CA TYR A 54 -10.62 -5.34 -2.31
C TYR A 54 -12.00 -5.57 -1.68
N ASP A 55 -12.08 -5.46 -0.36
CA ASP A 55 -13.34 -5.41 0.38
C ASP A 55 -13.62 -3.96 0.81
N PRO A 56 -14.60 -3.28 0.19
CA PRO A 56 -14.92 -1.89 0.51
C PRO A 56 -15.54 -1.72 1.90
N ASN A 57 -16.16 -2.75 2.48
CA ASN A 57 -16.80 -2.65 3.80
C ASN A 57 -15.76 -2.53 4.91
N THR A 58 -14.65 -3.26 4.76
CA THR A 58 -13.54 -3.28 5.73
C THR A 58 -12.35 -2.44 5.29
N LYS A 59 -12.40 -1.86 4.08
CA LYS A 59 -11.28 -1.14 3.44
C LYS A 59 -10.00 -1.97 3.42
N THR A 60 -10.16 -3.26 3.11
CA THR A 60 -9.06 -4.23 3.11
C THR A 60 -8.70 -4.65 1.69
N LEU A 61 -7.46 -4.38 1.29
CA LEU A 61 -6.84 -4.92 0.09
C LEU A 61 -6.08 -6.20 0.46
N THR A 62 -6.52 -7.34 -0.05
CA THR A 62 -5.81 -8.62 0.12
C THR A 62 -4.93 -8.88 -1.09
N LEU A 63 -3.63 -9.08 -0.85
CA LEU A 63 -2.68 -9.55 -1.85
C LEU A 63 -2.45 -11.05 -1.63
N ASN A 64 -2.76 -11.87 -2.63
CA ASN A 64 -2.59 -13.32 -2.59
C ASN A 64 -1.72 -13.80 -3.74
N ASN A 65 -0.46 -14.10 -3.44
CA ASN A 65 0.57 -14.43 -4.43
C ASN A 65 0.68 -13.42 -5.58
N ALA A 66 0.34 -12.15 -5.32
CA ALA A 66 0.22 -11.11 -6.32
C ALA A 66 1.59 -10.67 -6.82
N THR A 67 1.77 -10.64 -8.14
CA THR A 67 2.95 -10.08 -8.83
C THR A 67 2.53 -8.79 -9.53
N ILE A 68 2.90 -7.64 -8.96
CA ILE A 68 2.54 -6.31 -9.45
C ILE A 68 3.74 -5.73 -10.20
N THR A 69 3.60 -5.52 -11.51
CA THR A 69 4.69 -5.04 -12.39
C THR A 69 4.32 -3.78 -13.16
N ASN A 70 3.16 -3.20 -12.86
CA ASN A 70 2.72 -1.94 -13.44
C ASN A 70 2.23 -0.99 -12.33
N GLY A 71 2.36 0.31 -12.58
CA GLY A 71 1.92 1.34 -11.64
C GLY A 71 0.57 1.94 -12.03
N GLY A 72 -0.10 2.51 -11.03
CA GLY A 72 -1.45 3.07 -11.05
C GLY A 72 -1.68 4.29 -11.94
N LYS A 73 -2.56 5.19 -11.45
CA LYS A 73 -3.22 6.31 -12.15
C LYS A 73 -2.43 6.84 -13.36
N SER A 74 -3.07 6.81 -14.53
CA SER A 74 -2.41 6.99 -15.83
C SER A 74 -1.70 8.34 -16.03
N ASP A 75 -2.11 9.37 -15.29
CA ASP A 75 -1.59 10.73 -15.37
C ASP A 75 -0.52 11.05 -14.31
N GLU A 76 -0.10 10.06 -13.52
CA GLU A 76 0.93 10.23 -12.48
C GLU A 76 2.32 9.79 -12.99
N SER A 77 3.35 10.57 -12.65
CA SER A 77 4.75 10.21 -12.87
C SER A 77 5.62 10.73 -11.71
N PRO A 78 6.32 9.86 -10.97
CA PRO A 78 6.39 8.39 -11.15
C PRO A 78 5.10 7.68 -10.75
N LYS A 79 4.86 6.49 -11.32
CA LYS A 79 3.71 5.66 -10.95
C LYS A 79 4.01 4.79 -9.72
N TYR A 80 2.97 4.35 -9.03
CA TYR A 80 3.07 3.46 -7.86
C TYR A 80 2.32 2.15 -8.07
N GLY A 81 2.90 1.03 -7.66
CA GLY A 81 2.29 -0.29 -7.81
C GLY A 81 0.92 -0.40 -7.12
N ILE A 82 0.78 0.24 -5.97
CA ILE A 82 -0.47 0.45 -5.26
C ILE A 82 -0.64 1.96 -5.01
N ARG A 83 -1.75 2.52 -5.46
CA ARG A 83 -2.03 3.96 -5.34
C ARG A 83 -3.39 4.20 -4.70
N VAL A 84 -3.40 4.93 -3.59
CA VAL A 84 -4.59 5.34 -2.83
C VAL A 84 -4.77 6.84 -3.01
N VAL A 85 -5.93 7.28 -3.49
CA VAL A 85 -6.22 8.70 -3.80
C VAL A 85 -7.16 9.31 -2.76
N GLY A 86 -6.73 10.39 -2.11
CA GLY A 86 -7.50 11.10 -1.10
C GLY A 86 -7.61 10.35 0.22
N ASP A 87 -8.45 10.88 1.13
CA ASP A 87 -8.44 10.48 2.54
C ASP A 87 -9.11 9.11 2.77
N THR A 88 -8.33 8.04 2.85
CA THR A 88 -8.80 6.69 3.14
C THR A 88 -7.72 5.85 3.82
N ASP A 89 -7.97 5.46 5.08
CA ASP A 89 -7.24 4.39 5.74
C ASP A 89 -7.31 3.10 4.89
N LEU A 90 -6.17 2.45 4.71
CA LEU A 90 -6.08 1.19 3.96
C LEU A 90 -5.40 0.12 4.81
N THR A 91 -6.06 -1.04 4.90
CA THR A 91 -5.43 -2.26 5.40
C THR A 91 -5.02 -3.12 4.22
N ILE A 92 -3.74 -3.49 4.16
CA ILE A 92 -3.18 -4.41 3.16
C ILE A 92 -2.90 -5.74 3.86
N LYS A 93 -3.67 -6.77 3.51
CA LYS A 93 -3.50 -8.10 4.05
C LYS A 93 -2.66 -8.96 3.12
N LEU A 94 -1.54 -9.47 3.62
CA LEU A 94 -0.63 -10.32 2.87
C LEU A 94 -1.00 -11.79 3.05
N SER A 95 -1.17 -12.48 1.93
CA SER A 95 -1.31 -13.93 1.84
C SER A 95 -0.31 -14.47 0.81
N GLY A 96 0.37 -15.57 1.15
CA GLY A 96 1.41 -16.14 0.28
C GLY A 96 2.60 -15.19 0.08
N THR A 97 3.19 -15.24 -1.12
CA THR A 97 4.37 -14.42 -1.49
C THR A 97 4.01 -13.42 -2.57
N ASN A 98 4.05 -12.14 -2.22
CA ASN A 98 3.64 -11.04 -3.09
C ASN A 98 4.85 -10.20 -3.49
N SER A 99 4.77 -9.54 -4.65
CA SER A 99 5.81 -8.63 -5.12
C SER A 99 5.24 -7.39 -5.79
N ILE A 100 5.97 -6.28 -5.63
CA ILE A 100 5.83 -5.06 -6.43
C ILE A 100 7.19 -4.78 -7.06
N THR A 101 7.27 -4.77 -8.38
CA THR A 101 8.52 -4.51 -9.10
C THR A 101 8.31 -3.47 -10.19
N LEU A 102 8.93 -2.28 -10.03
CA LEU A 102 8.80 -1.18 -11.00
C LEU A 102 10.14 -0.49 -11.29
N ASP A 103 10.60 -0.61 -12.54
CA ASP A 103 11.85 0.00 -13.02
C ASP A 103 11.86 1.54 -12.95
N ASN A 104 10.69 2.16 -13.03
CA ASN A 104 10.52 3.61 -12.92
C ASN A 104 9.24 3.99 -12.16
N GLY A 105 9.12 3.47 -10.94
CA GLY A 105 7.98 3.72 -10.06
C GLY A 105 8.34 3.62 -8.58
N GLY A 106 7.34 3.80 -7.73
CA GLY A 106 7.38 3.52 -6.29
C GLY A 106 6.47 2.34 -5.91
N GLY A 107 6.52 1.90 -4.66
CA GLY A 107 5.75 0.73 -4.21
C GLY A 107 4.28 1.08 -3.94
N ILE A 108 4.03 1.75 -2.81
CA ILE A 108 2.72 2.08 -2.28
C ILE A 108 2.67 3.57 -1.93
N PHE A 109 1.63 4.28 -2.37
CA PHE A 109 1.47 5.71 -2.13
C PHE A 109 0.03 6.11 -1.76
N ALA A 110 -0.11 6.86 -0.64
CA ALA A 110 -1.29 7.67 -0.28
C ALA A 110 -0.93 9.14 -0.30
N ASP A 111 -1.78 9.92 -0.96
CA ASP A 111 -1.75 11.37 -0.94
C ASP A 111 -2.82 12.00 -0.03
N GLY A 112 -3.52 11.20 0.79
CA GLY A 112 -4.46 11.74 1.76
C GLY A 112 -3.79 12.41 2.96
N SER A 113 -4.60 13.22 3.65
CA SER A 113 -4.23 14.07 4.77
C SER A 113 -4.19 13.33 6.10
N SER A 114 -4.72 12.11 6.20
CA SER A 114 -4.84 11.36 7.46
C SER A 114 -4.69 9.83 7.34
N ASP A 115 -4.22 9.33 6.19
CA ASP A 115 -4.31 7.91 5.82
C ASP A 115 -3.36 7.01 6.59
N ASN A 116 -3.89 6.21 7.51
CA ASN A 116 -3.14 5.15 8.14
C ASN A 116 -3.03 3.94 7.22
N TYR A 117 -1.84 3.34 7.24
CA TYR A 117 -1.53 2.13 6.51
C TYR A 117 -1.18 1.01 7.44
N ASN A 118 -1.96 -0.06 7.33
CA ASN A 118 -1.74 -1.26 8.12
C ASN A 118 -1.39 -2.39 7.16
N ILE A 119 -0.18 -2.93 7.27
CA ILE A 119 0.25 -4.10 6.51
C ILE A 119 0.26 -5.29 7.47
N ILE A 120 -0.65 -6.23 7.23
CA ILE A 120 -0.96 -7.31 8.18
C ILE A 120 -0.93 -8.68 7.50
N GLY A 121 -1.02 -9.73 8.31
CA GLY A 121 -1.06 -11.13 7.88
C GLY A 121 0.34 -11.72 7.66
N ALA A 122 0.47 -13.03 7.91
CA ALA A 122 1.73 -13.76 7.88
C ALA A 122 2.30 -14.04 6.47
N GLY A 123 1.93 -13.24 5.47
CA GLY A 123 2.45 -13.30 4.11
C GLY A 123 3.71 -12.46 3.94
N LYS A 124 4.37 -12.64 2.78
CA LYS A 124 5.54 -11.86 2.37
C LYS A 124 5.16 -10.84 1.30
N LEU A 125 5.77 -9.66 1.38
CA LEU A 125 5.76 -8.64 0.34
C LEU A 125 7.19 -8.18 0.02
N THR A 126 7.64 -8.48 -1.20
CA THR A 126 8.89 -7.92 -1.75
C THR A 126 8.59 -6.68 -2.57
N ILE A 127 9.23 -5.56 -2.26
CA ILE A 127 9.10 -4.32 -3.04
C ILE A 127 10.45 -4.00 -3.64
N ASP A 128 10.56 -4.04 -4.96
CA ASP A 128 11.76 -3.65 -5.70
C ASP A 128 11.42 -2.52 -6.68
N VAL A 129 11.80 -1.30 -6.32
CA VAL A 129 11.38 -0.10 -7.05
C VAL A 129 12.50 0.90 -7.21
N LYS A 130 12.34 1.85 -8.14
CA LYS A 130 13.30 2.95 -8.32
C LYS A 130 13.14 4.03 -7.26
N TRP A 131 11.91 4.44 -6.96
CA TRP A 131 11.61 5.57 -6.08
C TRP A 131 11.21 5.10 -4.67
N VAL A 132 10.36 5.85 -3.98
CA VAL A 132 9.98 5.51 -2.60
C VAL A 132 9.15 4.23 -2.55
N ALA A 133 9.49 3.31 -1.66
CA ALA A 133 8.79 2.04 -1.53
C ALA A 133 7.44 2.18 -0.84
N LEU A 134 7.38 2.79 0.34
CA LEU A 134 6.13 3.08 1.05
C LEU A 134 6.09 4.56 1.40
N TYR A 135 5.08 5.28 0.90
CA TYR A 135 4.94 6.71 1.14
C TYR A 135 3.52 7.06 1.58
N THR A 136 3.41 7.76 2.71
CA THR A 136 2.19 8.48 3.12
C THR A 136 2.56 9.92 3.46
N LEU A 137 1.67 10.86 3.15
CA LEU A 137 1.90 12.26 3.51
C LEU A 137 1.81 12.49 5.02
N ASN A 138 0.82 11.93 5.70
CA ASN A 138 0.49 12.34 7.07
C ASN A 138 0.23 11.18 8.03
N GLY A 139 -0.11 10.00 7.52
CA GLY A 139 -0.60 8.93 8.38
C GLY A 139 0.48 8.09 9.01
N ASN A 140 0.02 7.19 9.89
CA ASN A 140 0.86 6.20 10.52
C ASN A 140 1.02 4.99 9.59
N ILE A 141 2.17 4.33 9.67
CA ILE A 141 2.41 3.05 9.01
C ILE A 141 2.59 2.00 10.09
N SER A 142 1.76 0.95 10.07
CA SER A 142 1.87 -0.21 10.95
C SER A 142 2.14 -1.47 10.13
N ILE A 143 3.03 -2.32 10.65
CA ILE A 143 3.38 -3.61 10.05
C ILE A 143 3.31 -4.65 11.16
N SER A 144 2.42 -5.64 11.03
CA SER A 144 2.11 -6.54 12.13
C SER A 144 1.63 -7.92 11.69
N GLU A 145 1.18 -8.74 12.67
CA GLU A 145 0.58 -10.06 12.44
C GLU A 145 1.45 -11.04 11.64
N GLY A 146 2.77 -11.00 11.86
CA GLY A 146 3.72 -11.88 11.20
C GLY A 146 4.10 -11.47 9.78
N ALA A 147 3.68 -10.29 9.31
CA ALA A 147 4.03 -9.80 7.98
C ALA A 147 5.55 -9.74 7.78
N GLU A 148 6.00 -10.17 6.59
CA GLU A 148 7.40 -10.07 6.15
C GLU A 148 7.52 -9.09 4.98
N LEU A 149 8.28 -8.01 5.16
CA LEU A 149 8.58 -7.04 4.10
C LEU A 149 10.07 -7.08 3.76
N ASP A 150 10.35 -7.14 2.47
CA ASP A 150 11.69 -7.08 1.89
C ASP A 150 11.73 -5.96 0.84
N ILE A 151 12.33 -4.84 1.17
CA ILE A 151 12.23 -3.60 0.40
C ILE A 151 13.59 -3.21 -0.18
N ARG A 152 13.60 -2.93 -1.48
CA ARG A 152 14.69 -2.31 -2.23
C ARG A 152 14.20 -1.06 -2.96
N SER A 153 14.82 0.09 -2.67
CA SER A 153 14.59 1.36 -3.38
C SER A 153 15.88 1.84 -4.03
N ALA A 154 15.98 1.74 -5.35
CA ALA A 154 17.23 1.95 -6.08
C ALA A 154 17.76 3.40 -6.04
N LEU A 155 16.86 4.40 -6.05
CA LEU A 155 17.16 5.84 -6.04
C LEU A 155 16.20 6.65 -5.16
N GLY A 156 15.41 5.97 -4.31
CA GLY A 156 14.43 6.57 -3.41
C GLY A 156 14.67 6.23 -1.94
N GLY A 157 13.75 6.68 -1.09
CA GLY A 157 13.67 6.27 0.32
C GLY A 157 12.89 4.96 0.51
N GLY A 158 12.99 4.37 1.69
CA GLY A 158 12.25 3.15 2.03
C GLY A 158 10.81 3.44 2.48
N ILE A 159 10.61 3.49 3.79
CA ILE A 159 9.31 3.69 4.45
C ILE A 159 9.22 5.13 4.97
N ILE A 160 8.38 5.94 4.35
CA ILE A 160 8.32 7.39 4.57
C ILE A 160 6.91 7.81 4.98
N SER A 161 6.79 8.36 6.18
CA SER A 161 5.67 9.20 6.59
C SER A 161 6.15 10.66 6.60
N TYR A 162 5.77 11.41 5.56
CA TYR A 162 6.42 12.68 5.20
C TYR A 162 6.26 13.77 6.28
N ASN A 163 5.03 14.08 6.66
CA ASN A 163 4.70 15.03 7.74
C ASN A 163 4.80 14.39 9.14
N LYS A 164 5.64 13.35 9.26
CA LYS A 164 6.09 12.80 10.53
C LYS A 164 4.95 12.16 11.35
N GLY A 165 4.25 11.18 10.76
CA GLY A 165 3.44 10.20 11.49
C GLY A 165 4.31 9.18 12.25
N ARG A 166 3.72 8.09 12.77
CA ARG A 166 4.44 6.99 13.45
C ARG A 166 4.65 5.81 12.50
N ILE A 167 5.82 5.16 12.58
CA ILE A 167 6.03 3.81 12.07
C ILE A 167 5.99 2.82 13.25
N SER A 168 5.15 1.80 13.19
CA SER A 168 5.03 0.76 14.21
C SER A 168 5.25 -0.61 13.59
N ILE A 169 6.19 -1.39 14.13
CA ILE A 169 6.49 -2.75 13.70
C ILE A 169 6.24 -3.68 14.89
N ASP A 170 5.29 -4.60 14.75
CA ASP A 170 4.76 -5.38 15.87
C ASP A 170 4.58 -6.87 15.51
N GLY A 171 5.51 -7.72 15.97
CA GLY A 171 5.52 -9.13 15.61
C GLY A 171 5.76 -9.38 14.12
N ALA A 172 6.56 -8.55 13.46
CA ALA A 172 6.79 -8.59 12.02
C ALA A 172 8.28 -8.56 11.65
N LYS A 173 8.59 -8.89 10.39
CA LYS A 173 9.94 -8.86 9.83
C LYS A 173 10.03 -7.82 8.73
N VAL A 174 10.98 -6.89 8.83
CA VAL A 174 11.11 -5.77 7.89
C VAL A 174 12.58 -5.56 7.56
N ALA A 175 12.96 -5.82 6.31
CA ALA A 175 14.26 -5.48 5.75
C ALA A 175 14.10 -4.36 4.71
N VAL A 176 14.89 -3.31 4.83
CA VAL A 176 14.87 -2.16 3.92
C VAL A 176 16.29 -1.80 3.49
N SER A 177 16.49 -1.78 2.18
CA SER A 177 17.68 -1.24 1.53
C SER A 177 17.27 -0.14 0.55
N SER A 178 17.64 1.10 0.85
CA SER A 178 17.28 2.25 0.03
C SER A 178 18.48 3.11 -0.30
N TYR A 179 18.37 3.90 -1.36
CA TYR A 179 19.39 4.89 -1.69
C TYR A 179 19.42 6.00 -0.63
N TYR A 180 18.28 6.65 -0.38
CA TYR A 180 18.13 7.63 0.69
C TYR A 180 17.71 6.96 2.01
N THR A 181 17.18 7.73 2.95
CA THR A 181 16.66 7.26 4.25
C THR A 181 15.72 6.05 4.11
N ALA A 182 16.01 4.98 4.86
CA ALA A 182 15.23 3.75 4.84
C ALA A 182 13.94 3.84 5.68
N ALA A 183 13.95 4.62 6.77
CA ALA A 183 12.75 4.94 7.53
C ALA A 183 12.72 6.43 7.95
N SER A 184 11.67 7.15 7.60
CA SER A 184 11.47 8.56 8.00
C SER A 184 10.07 8.76 8.57
N ALA A 185 10.00 9.22 9.82
CA ALA A 185 8.75 9.41 10.57
C ALA A 185 9.02 10.28 11.81
N LYS A 186 8.00 10.56 12.64
CA LYS A 186 8.18 11.17 13.97
C LYS A 186 8.72 10.19 14.99
N GLU A 187 8.21 8.96 14.95
CA GLU A 187 8.55 7.90 15.89
C GLU A 187 8.62 6.57 15.16
N LEU A 188 9.62 5.75 15.53
CA LEU A 188 9.72 4.36 15.14
C LEU A 188 9.60 3.49 16.40
N GLU A 189 8.57 2.65 16.41
CA GLU A 189 8.29 1.73 17.51
C GLU A 189 8.41 0.28 17.03
N VAL A 190 9.21 -0.53 17.73
CA VAL A 190 9.47 -1.94 17.38
C VAL A 190 9.18 -2.83 18.60
N LYS A 191 8.26 -3.79 18.45
CA LYS A 191 7.71 -4.61 19.56
C LYS A 191 7.65 -6.10 19.22
N ASN A 192 7.38 -6.92 20.25
CA ASN A 192 6.94 -8.30 20.15
C ASN A 192 7.80 -9.18 19.22
N ASN A 193 9.11 -9.23 19.47
CA ASN A 193 10.07 -10.04 18.70
C ASN A 193 10.15 -9.70 17.20
N SER A 194 9.83 -8.47 16.81
CA SER A 194 10.04 -8.01 15.43
C SER A 194 11.52 -8.03 15.05
N GLU A 195 11.80 -8.35 13.79
CA GLU A 195 13.14 -8.30 13.20
C GLU A 195 13.19 -7.14 12.20
N VAL A 196 14.08 -6.16 12.42
CA VAL A 196 14.14 -4.95 11.59
C VAL A 196 15.57 -4.66 11.15
N VAL A 197 15.77 -4.50 9.84
CA VAL A 197 17.04 -4.10 9.22
C VAL A 197 16.78 -2.90 8.33
N LEU A 198 17.47 -1.79 8.58
CA LEU A 198 17.35 -0.55 7.81
C LEU A 198 18.74 -0.14 7.30
N SER A 199 18.87 0.06 5.99
CA SER A 199 20.11 0.49 5.35
C SER A 199 19.85 1.58 4.31
N ALA A 200 20.67 2.63 4.35
CA ALA A 200 20.72 3.70 3.36
C ALA A 200 22.12 3.73 2.73
N SER A 201 22.22 3.94 1.41
CA SER A 201 23.51 3.92 0.71
C SER A 201 24.03 5.30 0.29
N ALA A 202 23.19 6.33 0.24
CA ALA A 202 23.60 7.67 -0.12
C ALA A 202 24.45 8.30 1.00
N ASP A 203 25.53 8.97 0.59
CA ASP A 203 26.34 9.77 1.50
C ASP A 203 25.46 10.82 2.20
N GLN A 204 25.75 11.10 3.47
CA GLN A 204 25.05 12.13 4.24
C GLN A 204 23.56 11.83 4.55
N PHE A 205 23.08 10.60 4.38
CA PHE A 205 21.76 10.17 4.82
C PHE A 205 21.84 9.13 5.94
N ASN A 206 20.96 9.28 6.93
CA ASN A 206 20.79 8.29 7.99
C ASN A 206 19.84 7.18 7.52
N ALA A 207 20.10 5.93 7.89
CA ALA A 207 19.17 4.83 7.61
C ALA A 207 17.79 5.06 8.27
N ALA A 208 17.76 5.62 9.47
CA ALA A 208 16.54 6.04 10.15
C ALA A 208 16.61 7.53 10.51
N TYR A 209 15.60 8.30 10.12
CA TYR A 209 15.48 9.73 10.41
C TYR A 209 14.16 10.02 11.14
N MET A 210 14.22 10.04 12.46
CA MET A 210 13.05 10.22 13.33
C MET A 210 12.99 11.63 13.92
N GLY A 211 11.78 12.13 14.14
CA GLY A 211 11.51 13.41 14.79
C GLY A 211 10.66 14.33 13.94
N ASP A 212 10.18 15.41 14.56
CA ASP A 212 9.53 16.53 13.89
C ASP A 212 10.37 17.81 14.11
N GLU A 213 9.96 18.94 13.53
CA GLU A 213 10.67 20.22 13.66
C GLU A 213 10.83 20.69 15.12
N THR A 214 10.09 20.10 16.06
CA THR A 214 9.99 20.51 17.46
C THR A 214 10.47 19.45 18.48
N ALA A 215 10.70 18.20 18.06
CA ALA A 215 10.94 17.07 18.96
C ALA A 215 12.07 16.14 18.47
N ARG A 216 12.89 15.68 19.43
CA ARG A 216 13.99 14.73 19.20
C ARG A 216 13.48 13.35 18.77
N ALA A 217 14.25 12.68 17.91
CA ALA A 217 14.07 11.30 17.49
C ALA A 217 13.70 10.35 18.65
N LYS A 218 12.60 9.60 18.49
CA LYS A 218 12.23 8.51 19.42
C LYS A 218 12.32 7.17 18.69
N LEU A 219 13.26 6.33 19.16
CA LEU A 219 13.34 4.91 18.84
C LEU A 219 12.95 4.13 20.09
N LYS A 220 11.87 3.36 20.03
CA LYS A 220 11.43 2.53 21.14
C LYS A 220 11.54 1.06 20.76
N LEU A 221 12.42 0.35 21.46
CA LEU A 221 12.67 -1.08 21.28
C LEU A 221 12.16 -1.82 22.52
N SER A 222 11.18 -2.70 22.34
CA SER A 222 10.69 -3.57 23.41
C SER A 222 10.81 -5.03 22.96
N THR A 223 11.59 -5.81 23.71
CA THR A 223 11.90 -7.25 23.54
C THR A 223 12.44 -7.67 22.16
N PRO A 224 13.74 -7.51 21.90
CA PRO A 224 14.33 -7.89 20.62
C PRO A 224 15.34 -9.04 20.71
N ARG A 225 15.34 -9.92 19.70
CA ARG A 225 16.53 -10.71 19.31
C ARG A 225 17.27 -9.93 18.22
N TRP A 226 18.33 -9.19 18.58
CA TRP A 226 19.14 -8.46 17.60
C TRP A 226 20.42 -9.22 17.25
N LYS A 227 20.84 -9.15 15.98
CA LYS A 227 22.26 -9.11 15.58
C LYS A 227 22.53 -7.70 15.06
N GLN A 228 23.44 -6.99 15.72
CA GLN A 228 23.77 -5.60 15.42
C GLN A 228 25.08 -5.54 14.64
N GLN A 229 25.05 -4.95 13.44
CA GLN A 229 26.21 -4.36 12.79
C GLN A 229 25.79 -2.92 12.48
N ALA A 230 25.98 -2.00 13.44
CA ALA A 230 25.54 -0.63 13.32
C ALA A 230 26.66 0.33 13.74
N ILE A 231 27.16 1.10 12.78
CA ILE A 231 27.79 2.40 13.06
C ILE A 231 26.62 3.38 13.09
N ILE A 232 26.23 3.82 14.29
CA ILE A 232 25.17 4.82 14.48
C ILE A 232 25.87 6.17 14.70
N PRO A 233 25.85 7.12 13.75
CA PRO A 233 25.92 8.53 14.08
C PRO A 233 24.48 9.03 14.26
N LEU A 234 24.04 9.07 15.51
CA LEU A 234 22.74 9.63 15.90
C LEU A 234 22.86 11.17 15.94
N CYS A 235 23.10 11.83 14.81
CA CYS A 235 22.82 13.25 14.58
C CYS A 235 23.28 13.72 13.18
N LEU A 236 22.32 14.22 12.39
CA LEU A 236 22.36 15.07 11.17
C LEU A 236 23.34 14.66 10.04
N PRO A 237 22.87 14.40 8.80
CA PRO A 237 22.25 15.41 7.90
C PRO A 237 20.91 15.03 7.22
N ARG A 238 20.46 15.96 6.34
CA ARG A 238 19.18 16.23 5.63
C ARG A 238 18.12 15.11 5.44
N ALA A 239 16.86 15.52 5.59
CA ALA A 239 15.70 14.88 4.97
C ALA A 239 15.65 15.19 3.46
N ILE A 240 15.14 14.24 2.67
CA ILE A 240 14.82 14.39 1.24
C ILE A 240 13.92 15.61 1.03
#